data_AF-A0A2A6REN1-F1
#
_entry.id   AF-A0A2A6REN1-F1
#
_cell.length_a   1.000
_cell.length_b   1.000
_cell.length_c   1.000
_cell.angle_alpha   90.00
_cell.angle_beta   90.00
_cell.angle_gamma   90.00
#
_symmetry.space_group_name_H-M   'P 1'
#
loop_
_entity.id
_entity.type
_entity.pdbx_description
1 polymer ?
#
loop_
_entity_poly.entity_id
_entity_poly.type
_entity_poly.pdbx_seq_one_letter_code
_entity_poly.pdbx_strand_id
1 'polypeptide(L)'
;MRDHHPGGATRVLITSRNPDWPGDLGVQRHALDVLHRAESIALLRQHRPELSDADADALAAELGDLPLALHLAGRFLAGLAKRWSVERYLAELRSPRLFERLPLRERDGTLPTGHNRDVARSFALSYERLEPQDSEDALALRLLARAAHLVPGEVLPTALLLATSGSGDT
;
A
#
# COMPACT_ATOMS: atom_id res chain seq x y z
N MET A 1 12.92 -40.10 38.89
CA MET A 1 13.74 -39.06 38.24
C MET A 1 13.37 -39.09 36.77
N ARG A 2 12.68 -38.07 36.26
CA ARG A 2 12.20 -38.04 34.86
C ARG A 2 13.22 -37.28 34.03
N ASP A 3 13.70 -37.90 32.96
CA ASP A 3 14.60 -37.29 31.99
C ASP A 3 13.90 -36.14 31.28
N HIS A 4 14.45 -34.94 31.44
CA HIS A 4 14.02 -33.75 30.71
C HIS A 4 14.64 -33.82 29.31
N HIS A 5 13.85 -34.19 28.31
CA HIS A 5 14.24 -34.02 26.91
C HIS A 5 14.32 -32.51 26.59
N PRO A 6 15.48 -31.97 26.18
CA PRO A 6 15.58 -30.57 25.84
C PRO A 6 14.73 -30.32 24.59
N GLY A 7 13.78 -29.40 24.72
CA GLY A 7 12.78 -29.08 23.69
C GLY A 7 13.36 -28.75 22.32
N GLY A 8 12.57 -29.02 21.28
CA GLY A 8 12.94 -28.83 19.89
C GLY A 8 13.41 -27.41 19.56
N ALA A 9 14.47 -27.29 18.77
CA ALA A 9 14.96 -26.02 18.28
C ALA A 9 13.88 -25.34 17.42
N THR A 10 13.33 -24.23 17.90
CA THR A 10 12.37 -23.41 17.14
C THR A 10 13.14 -22.40 16.29
N ARG A 11 12.85 -22.35 14.98
CA ARG A 11 13.35 -21.30 14.09
C ARG A 11 12.26 -20.26 13.90
N VAL A 12 12.58 -18.99 14.16
CA VAL A 12 11.63 -17.87 14.06
C VAL A 12 12.04 -16.98 12.90
N LEU A 13 11.09 -16.58 12.06
CA LEU A 13 11.24 -15.52 11.06
C LEU A 13 10.47 -14.29 11.55
N ILE A 14 11.15 -13.15 11.57
CA ILE A 14 10.59 -11.87 12.04
C ILE A 14 10.68 -10.87 10.89
N THR A 15 9.59 -10.16 10.59
CA THR A 15 9.61 -8.98 9.74
C THR A 15 9.58 -7.73 10.62
N SER A 16 10.45 -6.76 10.33
CA SER A 16 10.54 -5.53 11.12
C SER A 16 10.93 -4.36 10.24
N ARG A 17 10.40 -3.18 10.57
CA ARG A 17 10.83 -1.90 9.98
C ARG A 17 11.97 -1.26 10.77
N ASN A 18 12.29 -1.78 11.95
CA ASN A 18 13.42 -1.34 12.75
C ASN A 18 14.69 -2.09 12.30
N PRO A 19 15.71 -1.42 11.74
CA PRO A 19 16.97 -2.06 11.40
C PRO A 19 17.90 -2.28 12.61
N ASP A 20 17.66 -1.57 13.71
CA ASP A 20 18.51 -1.51 14.90
C ASP A 20 18.17 -2.65 15.87
N TRP A 21 18.63 -3.85 15.51
CA TRP A 21 18.55 -5.03 16.35
C TRP A 21 19.86 -5.27 17.10
N PRO A 22 19.81 -5.54 18.43
CA PRO A 22 20.98 -5.89 19.22
C PRO A 22 21.73 -7.09 18.62
N GLY A 23 23.05 -6.96 18.46
CA GLY A 23 23.90 -7.98 17.83
C GLY A 23 24.10 -9.26 18.66
N ASP A 24 23.84 -9.19 19.96
CA ASP A 24 23.89 -10.30 20.91
C ASP A 24 22.71 -11.28 20.79
N LEU A 25 21.63 -10.89 20.09
CA LEU A 25 20.47 -11.76 19.84
C LEU A 25 20.71 -12.87 18.81
N GLY A 26 21.87 -12.88 18.14
CA GLY A 26 22.20 -13.90 17.12
C GLY A 26 21.25 -13.91 15.91
N VAL A 27 20.54 -12.80 15.67
CA VAL A 27 19.58 -12.67 14.56
C VAL A 27 20.33 -12.47 13.24
N GLN A 28 20.07 -13.35 12.27
CA GLN A 28 20.50 -13.15 10.90
C GLN A 28 19.57 -12.14 10.21
N ARG A 29 20.12 -10.98 9.86
CA ARG A 29 19.37 -9.88 9.22
C ARG A 29 19.41 -10.02 7.70
N HIS A 30 18.25 -9.89 7.07
CA HIS A 30 18.10 -9.79 5.63
C HIS A 30 17.38 -8.47 5.30
N ALA A 31 18.10 -7.53 4.70
CA ALA A 31 17.52 -6.27 4.26
C ALA A 31 16.64 -6.51 3.03
N LEU A 32 15.46 -5.91 3.01
CA LEU A 32 14.58 -5.88 1.84
C LEU A 32 14.66 -4.49 1.22
N ASP A 33 14.98 -4.44 -0.07
CA ASP A 33 15.05 -3.22 -0.87
C ASP A 33 13.81 -3.11 -1.79
N VAL A 34 13.78 -2.07 -2.62
CA VAL A 34 12.83 -1.95 -3.74
C VAL A 34 13.05 -3.07 -4.76
N LEU A 35 12.07 -3.27 -5.66
CA LEU A 35 12.21 -4.26 -6.71
C LEU A 35 13.28 -3.86 -7.72
N HIS A 36 13.92 -4.84 -8.35
CA HIS A 36 14.66 -4.55 -9.57
C HIS A 36 13.68 -4.13 -10.68
N ARG A 37 14.12 -3.27 -11.60
CA ARG A 37 13.27 -2.74 -12.69
C ARG A 37 12.53 -3.83 -13.46
N ALA A 38 13.18 -4.95 -13.77
CA ALA A 38 12.56 -6.07 -14.47
C ALA A 38 11.40 -6.71 -13.67
N GLU A 39 11.55 -6.81 -12.35
CA GLU A 39 10.52 -7.31 -11.44
C GLU A 39 9.36 -6.31 -11.31
N SER A 40 9.66 -5.01 -11.27
CA SER A 40 8.64 -3.95 -11.29
C SER A 40 7.77 -4.01 -12.54
N ILE A 41 8.39 -4.13 -13.71
CA ILE A 41 7.69 -4.27 -15.00
C ILE A 41 6.87 -5.56 -15.01
N ALA A 42 7.43 -6.67 -14.53
CA ALA A 42 6.72 -7.94 -14.44
C ALA A 42 5.48 -7.82 -13.53
N LEU A 43 5.59 -7.16 -12.37
CA LEU A 43 4.49 -6.92 -11.45
C LEU A 43 3.40 -6.05 -12.06
N LEU A 44 3.76 -4.96 -12.75
CA LEU A 44 2.78 -4.12 -13.47
C LEU A 44 2.03 -4.93 -14.53
N ARG A 45 2.74 -5.82 -15.25
CA ARG A 45 2.16 -6.68 -16.28
C ARG A 45 1.25 -7.79 -15.74
N GLN A 46 1.40 -8.19 -14.48
CA GLN A 46 0.42 -9.08 -13.83
C GLN A 46 -0.96 -8.44 -13.76
N HIS A 47 -1.03 -7.11 -13.66
CA HIS A 47 -2.29 -6.37 -13.64
C HIS A 47 -2.74 -5.93 -15.05
N ARG A 48 -1.80 -5.57 -15.92
CA ARG A 48 -2.06 -5.14 -17.30
C ARG A 48 -1.08 -5.77 -18.28
N PRO A 49 -1.38 -6.97 -18.81
CA PRO A 49 -0.50 -7.69 -19.73
C PRO A 49 -0.17 -6.91 -21.01
N GLU A 50 -1.04 -5.98 -21.41
CA GLU A 50 -0.94 -5.17 -22.61
C GLU A 50 -0.06 -3.92 -22.47
N LEU A 51 0.56 -3.67 -21.31
CA LEU A 51 1.46 -2.53 -21.11
C LEU A 51 2.67 -2.60 -22.02
N SER A 52 2.88 -1.52 -22.78
CA SER A 52 4.09 -1.31 -23.57
C SER A 52 5.33 -1.28 -22.66
N ASP A 53 6.50 -1.64 -23.20
CA ASP A 53 7.75 -1.58 -22.42
C ASP A 53 8.02 -0.15 -21.92
N ALA A 54 7.76 0.86 -22.75
CA ALA A 54 7.96 2.26 -22.40
C ALA A 54 7.03 2.72 -21.26
N ASP A 55 5.74 2.36 -21.32
CA ASP A 55 4.77 2.71 -20.28
C ASP A 55 5.09 2.01 -18.95
N ALA A 56 5.44 0.72 -19.00
CA ALA A 56 5.79 -0.05 -17.81
C ALA A 56 7.06 0.49 -17.15
N ASP A 57 8.08 0.84 -17.94
CA ASP A 57 9.32 1.44 -17.44
C ASP A 57 9.07 2.82 -16.82
N ALA A 58 8.27 3.67 -17.48
CA ALA A 58 7.92 4.99 -16.97
C ALA A 58 7.12 4.93 -15.66
N LEU A 59 6.16 4.00 -15.54
CA LEU A 59 5.43 3.74 -14.30
C LEU A 59 6.37 3.24 -13.19
N ALA A 60 7.25 2.30 -13.51
CA ALA A 60 8.18 1.74 -12.55
C ALA A 60 9.13 2.81 -11.98
N ALA A 61 9.67 3.66 -12.86
CA ALA A 61 10.52 4.77 -12.48
C ALA A 61 9.78 5.81 -11.62
N GLU A 62 8.56 6.19 -12.00
CA GLU A 62 7.77 7.19 -11.28
C GLU A 62 7.35 6.72 -9.88
N LEU A 63 7.13 5.41 -9.71
CA LEU A 63 6.70 4.78 -8.47
C LEU A 63 7.86 4.25 -7.61
N GLY A 64 9.09 4.59 -7.98
CA GLY A 64 10.30 4.25 -7.22
C GLY A 64 10.55 2.74 -7.11
N ASP A 65 10.07 1.96 -8.08
CA ASP A 65 10.17 0.50 -8.08
C ASP A 65 9.59 -0.18 -6.81
N LEU A 66 8.63 0.50 -6.14
CA LEU A 66 8.06 0.04 -4.87
C LEU A 66 6.94 -0.97 -5.06
N PRO A 67 7.06 -2.21 -4.53
CA PRO A 67 6.08 -3.26 -4.79
C PRO A 67 4.63 -2.85 -4.50
N LEU A 68 4.39 -2.19 -3.37
CA LEU A 68 3.04 -1.75 -2.99
C LEU A 68 2.52 -0.62 -3.90
N ALA A 69 3.36 0.36 -4.25
CA ALA A 69 2.95 1.48 -5.11
C ALA A 69 2.63 0.98 -6.53
N LEU A 70 3.47 0.10 -7.06
CA LEU A 70 3.28 -0.57 -8.36
C LEU A 70 1.99 -1.40 -8.38
N HIS A 71 1.74 -2.17 -7.32
CA HIS A 71 0.52 -2.97 -7.19
C HIS A 71 -0.74 -2.10 -7.20
N LEU A 72 -0.75 -1.00 -6.44
CA LEU A 72 -1.87 -0.06 -6.41
C LEU A 72 -2.10 0.58 -7.79
N ALA A 73 -1.03 1.08 -8.43
CA ALA A 73 -1.10 1.68 -9.75
C ALA A 73 -1.59 0.68 -10.82
N GLY A 74 -1.06 -0.55 -10.81
CA GLY A 74 -1.44 -1.62 -11.73
C GLY A 74 -2.92 -1.97 -11.58
N ARG A 75 -3.40 -2.21 -10.35
CA ARG A 75 -4.83 -2.48 -10.08
C ARG A 75 -5.73 -1.36 -10.54
N PHE A 76 -5.33 -0.12 -10.27
CA PHE A 76 -6.07 1.07 -10.65
C PHE A 76 -6.23 1.21 -12.16
N LEU A 77 -5.11 1.06 -12.88
CA LEU A 77 -5.10 1.13 -14.33
C LEU A 77 -5.87 -0.04 -14.95
N ALA A 78 -5.86 -1.22 -14.34
CA ALA A 78 -6.60 -2.39 -14.84
C ALA A 78 -8.12 -2.19 -14.73
N GLY A 79 -8.61 -1.70 -13.59
CA GLY A 79 -10.05 -1.48 -13.37
C GLY A 79 -10.65 -0.37 -14.25
N LEU A 80 -9.82 0.57 -14.72
CA LEU A 80 -10.28 1.77 -15.42
C LEU A 80 -9.66 1.93 -16.82
N ALA A 81 -9.16 0.85 -17.40
CA ALA A 81 -8.42 0.83 -18.67
C ALA A 81 -9.10 1.56 -19.83
N LYS A 82 -10.44 1.60 -19.87
CA LYS A 82 -11.21 2.31 -20.91
C LYS A 82 -11.25 3.83 -20.76
N ARG A 83 -10.97 4.36 -19.56
CA ARG A 83 -11.05 5.80 -19.25
C ARG A 83 -9.68 6.41 -18.89
N TRP A 84 -8.66 5.58 -18.67
CA TRP A 84 -7.35 5.98 -18.18
C TRP A 84 -6.21 5.40 -19.01
N SER A 85 -5.48 6.29 -19.67
CA SER A 85 -4.16 5.99 -20.24
C SER A 85 -3.07 6.07 -19.17
N VAL A 86 -1.94 5.41 -19.42
CA VAL A 86 -0.76 5.48 -18.57
C VAL A 86 -0.21 6.90 -18.51
N GLU A 87 -0.15 7.58 -19.66
CA GLU A 87 0.27 8.99 -19.75
C GLU A 87 -0.57 9.89 -18.84
N ARG A 88 -1.91 9.76 -18.90
CA ARG A 88 -2.80 10.54 -18.04
C ARG A 88 -2.59 10.21 -16.56
N TYR A 89 -2.40 8.94 -16.22
CA TYR A 89 -2.12 8.52 -14.85
C TYR A 89 -0.84 9.17 -14.31
N LEU A 90 0.25 9.13 -15.08
CA LEU A 90 1.52 9.75 -14.73
C LEU A 90 1.39 11.27 -14.58
N ALA A 91 0.63 11.93 -15.46
CA ALA A 91 0.38 13.36 -15.37
C ALA A 91 -0.33 13.74 -14.07
N GLU A 92 -1.39 13.00 -13.70
CA GLU A 92 -2.08 13.24 -12.42
C GLU A 92 -1.17 12.93 -11.23
N LEU A 93 -0.39 11.85 -11.27
CA LEU A 93 0.51 11.47 -10.17
C LEU A 93 1.62 12.52 -9.90
N ARG A 94 1.97 13.32 -10.91
CA ARG A 94 2.91 14.44 -10.81
C ARG A 94 2.24 15.75 -10.41
N SER A 95 0.91 15.80 -10.40
CA SER A 95 0.15 17.00 -10.10
C SER A 95 0.36 17.46 -8.65
N PRO A 96 0.70 18.74 -8.40
CA PRO A 96 0.83 19.28 -7.05
C PRO A 96 -0.45 19.17 -6.21
N ARG A 97 -1.62 19.13 -6.87
CA ARG A 97 -2.94 19.11 -6.22
C ARG A 97 -3.15 17.91 -5.31
N LEU A 98 -2.56 16.75 -5.65
CA LEU A 98 -2.63 15.54 -4.81
C LEU A 98 -2.06 15.77 -3.41
N PHE A 99 -1.04 16.63 -3.28
CA PHE A 99 -0.38 16.93 -2.01
C PHE A 99 -1.11 17.98 -1.18
N GLU A 100 -1.99 18.78 -1.79
CA GLU A 100 -2.77 19.80 -1.09
C GLU A 100 -3.94 19.19 -0.29
N ARG A 101 -4.57 18.14 -0.84
CA ARG A 101 -5.78 17.53 -0.26
C ARG A 101 -5.48 16.41 0.73
N LEU A 102 -4.34 15.73 0.56
CA LEU A 102 -3.85 14.75 1.50
C LEU A 102 -2.53 15.28 2.08
N PRO A 103 -2.58 16.17 3.11
CA PRO A 103 -1.39 16.53 3.85
C PRO A 103 -1.00 15.30 4.65
N LEU A 104 -0.29 14.38 3.99
CA LEU A 104 0.48 13.31 4.60
C LEU A 104 1.61 14.00 5.33
N ARG A 105 1.24 14.54 6.49
CA ARG A 105 2.21 15.06 7.44
C ARG A 105 3.09 13.87 7.77
N GLU A 106 4.39 14.03 7.59
CA GLU A 106 5.45 13.20 8.17
C GLU A 106 5.39 13.33 9.70
N ARG A 107 4.23 13.01 10.28
CA ARG A 107 4.02 13.08 11.72
C ARG A 107 4.55 11.77 12.26
N ASP A 108 5.68 11.91 12.95
CA ASP A 108 6.49 10.89 13.60
C ASP A 108 7.52 10.21 12.68
N GLY A 109 8.52 11.02 12.33
CA GLY A 109 9.77 10.58 11.71
C GLY A 109 9.66 10.42 10.21
N THR A 110 10.79 10.62 9.53
CA THR A 110 11.11 9.84 8.34
C THR A 110 10.86 8.38 8.71
N LEU A 111 9.71 7.82 8.29
CA LEU A 111 9.57 6.37 8.27
C LEU A 111 10.81 5.88 7.51
N PRO A 112 11.62 4.96 8.07
CA PRO A 112 13.03 4.77 7.71
C PRO A 112 13.34 4.56 6.22
N THR A 113 12.33 4.31 5.40
CA THR A 113 12.48 3.91 4.02
C THR A 113 12.23 5.03 2.99
N GLY A 114 11.69 6.20 3.34
CA GLY A 114 11.42 7.29 2.37
C GLY A 114 10.40 6.97 1.25
N HIS A 115 9.98 5.71 1.14
CA HIS A 115 9.11 5.11 0.14
C HIS A 115 7.62 5.46 0.29
N ASN A 116 7.26 6.27 1.29
CA ASN A 116 5.86 6.52 1.61
C ASN A 116 5.18 7.39 0.55
N ARG A 117 5.92 8.34 -0.06
CA ARG A 117 5.38 9.32 -1.00
C ARG A 117 4.74 8.68 -2.24
N ASP A 118 5.28 7.58 -2.75
CA ASP A 118 4.80 6.96 -4.00
C ASP A 118 3.54 6.11 -3.79
N VAL A 119 3.48 5.42 -2.65
CA VAL A 119 2.27 4.70 -2.18
C VAL A 119 1.15 5.70 -1.92
N ALA A 120 1.47 6.76 -1.17
CA ALA A 120 0.59 7.86 -0.85
C ALA A 120 -0.05 8.50 -2.09
N ARG A 121 0.78 8.84 -3.09
CA ARG A 121 0.31 9.46 -4.34
C ARG A 121 -0.66 8.54 -5.09
N SER A 122 -0.33 7.26 -5.21
CA SER A 122 -1.18 6.27 -5.89
C SER A 122 -2.52 6.05 -5.16
N PHE A 123 -2.48 6.05 -3.82
CA PHE A 123 -3.69 5.98 -2.98
C PHE A 123 -4.55 7.25 -3.10
N ALA A 124 -3.94 8.43 -3.00
CA ALA A 124 -4.62 9.71 -3.09
C ALA A 124 -5.36 9.87 -4.43
N LEU A 125 -4.75 9.47 -5.54
CA LEU A 125 -5.38 9.49 -6.85
C LEU A 125 -6.60 8.55 -6.94
N SER A 126 -6.57 7.43 -6.21
CA SER A 126 -7.73 6.54 -6.12
C SER A 126 -8.84 7.15 -5.27
N TYR A 127 -8.48 7.80 -4.17
CA TYR A 127 -9.41 8.44 -3.25
C TYR A 127 -10.13 9.65 -3.87
N GLU A 128 -9.42 10.49 -4.64
CA GLU A 128 -9.99 11.69 -5.27
C GLU A 128 -11.10 11.42 -6.29
N ARG A 129 -11.26 10.16 -6.71
CA ARG A 129 -12.29 9.78 -7.68
C ARG A 129 -13.62 9.40 -7.07
N LEU A 130 -13.66 9.19 -5.76
CA LEU A 130 -14.90 8.85 -5.07
C LEU A 130 -15.83 10.07 -5.12
N GLU A 131 -16.98 9.91 -5.76
CA GLU A 131 -17.98 10.96 -5.89
C GLU A 131 -18.97 10.88 -4.72
N PRO A 132 -19.03 11.86 -3.81
CA PRO A 132 -19.91 11.79 -2.65
C PRO A 132 -21.41 11.72 -2.98
N GLN A 133 -21.80 12.06 -4.22
CA GLN A 133 -23.18 11.95 -4.69
C GLN A 133 -23.54 10.52 -5.12
N ASP A 134 -22.56 9.67 -5.44
CA ASP A 134 -22.78 8.25 -5.68
C ASP A 134 -22.91 7.51 -4.35
N SER A 135 -23.93 6.67 -4.22
CA SER A 135 -24.24 6.00 -2.96
C SER A 135 -23.16 4.99 -2.52
N GLU A 136 -22.51 4.34 -3.48
CA GLU A 136 -21.45 3.35 -3.22
C GLU A 136 -20.17 4.08 -2.78
N ASP A 137 -19.79 5.13 -3.50
CA ASP A 137 -18.62 5.95 -3.16
C ASP A 137 -18.81 6.66 -1.81
N ALA A 138 -20.00 7.18 -1.53
CA ALA A 138 -20.33 7.78 -0.24
C ALA A 138 -20.25 6.77 0.91
N LEU A 139 -20.59 5.50 0.68
CA LEU A 139 -20.40 4.44 1.66
C LEU A 139 -18.92 4.10 1.84
N ALA A 140 -18.16 3.98 0.75
CA ALA A 140 -16.72 3.72 0.78
C ALA A 140 -15.97 4.81 1.57
N LEU A 141 -16.29 6.08 1.33
CA LEU A 141 -15.72 7.22 2.06
C LEU A 141 -16.03 7.15 3.56
N ARG A 142 -17.27 6.81 3.93
CA ARG A 142 -17.67 6.64 5.34
C ARG A 142 -16.93 5.48 6.00
N LEU A 143 -16.85 4.34 5.34
CA LEU A 143 -16.15 3.16 5.86
C LEU A 143 -14.66 3.44 6.04
N LEU A 144 -14.02 4.13 5.09
CA LEU A 144 -12.62 4.52 5.20
C LEU A 144 -12.41 5.48 6.38
N ALA A 145 -13.29 6.47 6.54
CA ALA A 145 -13.23 7.40 7.68
C ALA A 145 -13.38 6.68 9.03
N ARG A 146 -14.27 5.66 9.11
CA ARG A 146 -14.39 4.83 10.32
C ARG A 146 -13.15 3.97 10.57
N ALA A 147 -12.61 3.35 9.52
CA ALA A 147 -11.42 2.52 9.61
C ALA A 147 -10.20 3.33 10.09
N ALA A 148 -10.10 4.62 9.74
CA ALA A 148 -9.03 5.50 10.19
C ALA A 148 -9.01 5.74 11.71
N HIS A 149 -10.09 5.42 12.44
CA HIS A 149 -10.14 5.49 13.91
C HIS A 149 -9.71 4.20 14.61
N LEU A 150 -9.46 3.12 13.85
CA LEU A 150 -9.07 1.83 14.40
C LEU A 150 -7.55 1.77 14.64
N VAL A 151 -7.15 0.88 15.54
CA VAL A 151 -5.74 0.67 15.85
C VAL A 151 -5.02 0.07 14.63
N PRO A 152 -3.92 0.67 14.15
CA PRO A 152 -3.15 0.12 13.04
C PRO A 152 -2.58 -1.26 13.36
N GLY A 153 -2.60 -2.17 12.38
CA GLY A 153 -1.99 -3.50 12.51
C GLY A 153 -2.92 -4.58 13.08
N GLU A 154 -4.11 -4.21 13.56
CA GLU A 154 -5.13 -5.14 14.01
C GLU A 154 -6.10 -5.53 12.88
N VAL A 155 -6.73 -6.69 13.01
CA VAL A 155 -7.76 -7.13 12.06
C VAL A 155 -8.94 -6.17 12.12
N LEU A 156 -9.39 -5.71 10.95
CA LEU A 156 -10.52 -4.81 10.82
C LEU A 156 -11.82 -5.52 11.29
N PRO A 157 -12.48 -5.06 12.35
CA PRO A 157 -13.70 -5.69 12.83
C PRO A 157 -14.88 -5.27 11.94
N THR A 158 -15.17 -6.06 10.90
CA THR A 158 -16.21 -5.78 9.90
C THR A 158 -17.57 -5.46 10.52
N ALA A 159 -17.95 -6.17 11.58
CA ALA A 159 -19.20 -5.92 12.30
C ALA A 159 -19.27 -4.49 12.89
N LEU A 160 -18.16 -3.97 13.43
CA LEU A 160 -18.09 -2.62 13.97
C LEU A 160 -18.18 -1.57 12.85
N LEU A 161 -17.56 -1.82 11.71
CA LEU A 161 -17.64 -0.94 10.54
C LEU A 161 -19.08 -0.84 10.01
N LEU A 162 -19.77 -1.98 9.89
CA LEU A 162 -21.16 -2.02 9.43
C LEU A 162 -22.13 -1.38 10.44
N ALA A 163 -21.91 -1.60 11.74
CA ALA A 163 -22.72 -0.95 12.78
C ALA A 163 -22.56 0.57 12.80
N THR A 164 -21.39 1.08 12.41
CA THR A 164 -21.06 2.52 12.47
C THR A 164 -21.17 3.24 11.12
N SER A 165 -21.51 2.53 10.03
CA SER A 165 -21.74 3.10 8.69
C SER A 165 -23.15 3.68 8.50
N GLY A 166 -24.04 3.52 9.49
CA GLY A 166 -25.44 3.96 9.41
C GLY A 166 -26.35 2.98 8.67
N SER A 167 -25.91 1.71 8.55
CA SER A 167 -26.64 0.63 7.86
C SER A 167 -27.59 -0.15 8.78
N GLY A 168 -27.91 0.40 9.96
CA GLY A 168 -28.83 -0.21 10.92
C GLY A 168 -30.26 0.27 10.72
N ASP A 169 -31.04 -0.54 10.00
CA ASP A 169 -32.50 -0.77 10.05
C ASP A 169 -33.16 -0.81 8.66
N THR A 170 -33.26 -2.03 8.12
CA THR A 170 -34.48 -2.57 7.48
C THR A 170 -34.60 -4.04 7.85
#